data_AF-A0A350SZH6-F1
#
_entry.id   AF-A0A350SZH6-F1
#
_cell.length_a   1.000
_cell.length_b   1.000
_cell.length_c   1.000
_cell.angle_alpha   90.00
_cell.angle_beta   90.00
_cell.angle_gamma   90.00
#
_symmetry.space_group_name_H-M   'P 1'
#
loop_
_entity.id
_entity.type
_entity.pdbx_description
1 polymer ?
#
loop_
_entity_poly.entity_id
_entity_poly.type
_entity_poly.pdbx_seq_one_letter_code
_entity_poly.pdbx_strand_id
1 'polypeptide(L)'
;YLDFASQLVYTNLGHQHPKIVAAIKEQADRLCVIQPSFANEPASELAALLAELAPGDLNMAFFTNGGAEANENAIRIARMATGRHKIMAAWRSYHGATHGAIALTGDPRRWASEPAISGVVHFMGPYTYRSSFHSESEEQER
;
A
#
# COMPACT_ATOMS: atom_id res chain seq x y z
N TYR A 1 -24.75 -9.20 -10.65
CA TYR A 1 -24.06 -8.02 -11.19
C TYR A 1 -22.72 -8.45 -11.78
N LEU A 2 -22.24 -7.79 -12.84
CA LEU A 2 -20.86 -7.97 -13.32
C LEU A 2 -19.97 -6.92 -12.64
N ASP A 3 -18.87 -7.37 -12.05
CA ASP A 3 -17.91 -6.49 -11.38
C ASP A 3 -16.71 -6.24 -12.31
N PHE A 4 -16.74 -5.10 -13.00
CA PHE A 4 -15.63 -4.65 -13.86
C PHE A 4 -14.59 -3.80 -13.10
N ALA A 5 -14.74 -3.60 -11.79
CA ALA A 5 -13.82 -2.81 -10.97
C ALA A 5 -12.94 -3.68 -10.06
N SER A 6 -13.24 -4.98 -9.95
CA SER A 6 -12.63 -5.87 -8.95
C SER A 6 -12.77 -5.26 -7.55
N GLN A 7 -13.97 -4.73 -7.27
CA GLN A 7 -14.26 -3.82 -6.17
C GLN A 7 -13.40 -2.54 -6.26
N LEU A 8 -12.43 -2.37 -5.36
CA LEU A 8 -11.40 -1.34 -5.45
C LEU A 8 -10.06 -1.98 -5.78
N VAL A 9 -10.05 -2.78 -6.86
CA VAL A 9 -8.86 -3.47 -7.40
C VAL A 9 -8.25 -4.51 -6.42
N TYR A 10 -9.09 -5.21 -5.63
CA TYR A 10 -8.60 -6.19 -4.65
C TYR A 10 -9.19 -7.60 -4.80
N THR A 11 -10.28 -7.80 -5.53
CA THR A 11 -10.88 -9.14 -5.73
C THR A 11 -10.26 -9.88 -6.93
N ASN A 12 -8.94 -9.95 -7.01
CA ASN A 12 -8.22 -10.47 -8.19
C ASN A 12 -8.47 -11.96 -8.48
N LEU A 13 -8.83 -12.73 -7.46
CA LEU A 13 -9.17 -14.16 -7.57
C LEU A 13 -10.68 -14.40 -7.75
N GLY A 14 -11.45 -13.32 -7.93
CA GLY A 14 -12.90 -13.36 -8.02
C GLY A 14 -13.61 -13.37 -6.67
N HIS A 15 -14.93 -13.24 -6.73
CA HIS A 15 -15.80 -13.25 -5.55
C HIS A 15 -15.95 -14.67 -5.00
N GLN A 16 -15.85 -14.81 -3.67
CA GLN A 16 -16.10 -16.07 -2.95
C GLN A 16 -15.31 -17.30 -3.48
N HIS A 17 -14.05 -17.11 -3.88
CA HIS A 17 -13.23 -18.22 -4.38
C HIS A 17 -13.19 -19.38 -3.37
N PRO A 18 -13.60 -20.61 -3.75
CA PRO A 18 -13.89 -21.69 -2.79
C PRO A 18 -12.69 -22.10 -1.94
N LYS A 19 -11.47 -22.06 -2.50
CA LYS A 19 -10.24 -22.32 -1.74
C LYS A 19 -9.97 -21.27 -0.64
N ILE A 20 -10.30 -20.00 -0.89
CA ILE A 20 -10.10 -18.93 0.09
C ILE A 20 -11.11 -19.11 1.23
N VAL A 21 -12.37 -19.37 0.89
CA VAL A 21 -13.43 -19.60 1.89
C VAL A 21 -13.11 -20.82 2.76
N ALA A 22 -12.62 -21.91 2.16
CA ALA A 22 -12.19 -23.10 2.91
C ALA A 22 -11.02 -22.80 3.85
N ALA A 23 -9.96 -22.13 3.37
CA ALA A 23 -8.79 -21.79 4.19
C ALA A 23 -9.14 -20.86 5.37
N ILE A 24 -10.02 -19.88 5.17
CA ILE A 24 -10.51 -19.01 6.26
C ILE A 24 -11.23 -19.83 7.33
N LYS A 25 -12.12 -20.75 6.93
CA LYS A 25 -12.86 -21.60 7.87
C LYS A 25 -11.93 -22.51 8.67
N GLU A 26 -11.01 -23.18 7.98
CA GLU A 26 -10.03 -24.07 8.61
C GLU A 26 -9.17 -23.33 9.64
N GLN A 27 -8.67 -22.14 9.30
CA GLN A 27 -7.90 -21.34 10.24
C GLN A 27 -8.75 -20.85 11.42
N ALA A 28 -10.01 -20.46 11.20
CA ALA A 28 -10.91 -20.03 12.25
C ALA A 28 -11.25 -21.16 13.26
N ASP A 29 -11.35 -22.41 12.78
CA ASP A 29 -11.55 -23.58 13.63
C ASP A 29 -10.30 -23.92 14.47
N ARG A 30 -9.10 -23.50 14.02
CA ARG A 30 -7.82 -23.69 14.74
C ARG A 30 -7.49 -22.55 15.70
N LEU A 31 -7.43 -21.32 15.18
CA LEU A 31 -7.06 -20.11 15.91
C LEU A 31 -7.42 -18.85 15.11
N CYS A 32 -8.39 -18.07 15.59
CA CYS A 32 -8.80 -16.82 14.93
C CYS A 32 -7.76 -15.70 15.03
N VAL A 33 -7.10 -15.57 16.18
CA VAL A 33 -6.17 -14.46 16.45
C VAL A 33 -5.15 -14.84 17.52
N ILE A 34 -3.93 -14.33 17.36
CA ILE A 34 -2.88 -14.36 18.37
C ILE A 34 -2.17 -13.01 18.39
N GLN A 35 -1.60 -12.63 19.54
CA GLN A 35 -0.85 -11.39 19.66
C GLN A 35 0.35 -11.40 18.67
N PRO A 36 0.63 -10.29 17.95
CA PRO A 36 1.67 -10.24 16.91
C PRO A 36 3.10 -10.58 17.34
N SER A 37 3.41 -10.56 18.65
CA SER A 37 4.72 -10.96 19.17
C SER A 37 4.96 -12.46 19.15
N PHE A 38 3.91 -13.27 18.95
CA PHE A 38 4.02 -14.71 18.84
C PHE A 38 4.09 -15.12 17.37
N ALA A 39 4.96 -16.09 17.08
CA ALA A 39 4.99 -16.73 15.77
C ALA A 39 3.69 -17.53 15.55
N ASN A 40 3.20 -17.52 14.33
CA ASN A 40 2.14 -18.41 13.86
C ASN A 40 2.47 -18.90 12.46
N GLU A 41 2.13 -20.16 12.20
CA GLU A 41 2.42 -20.86 10.94
C GLU A 41 1.94 -20.07 9.70
N PRO A 42 0.68 -19.58 9.61
CA PRO A 42 0.20 -18.86 8.43
C PRO A 42 1.00 -17.58 8.12
N ALA A 43 1.34 -16.79 9.13
CA ALA A 43 2.12 -15.56 8.92
C ALA A 43 3.57 -15.86 8.51
N SER A 44 4.17 -16.93 9.05
CA SER A 44 5.52 -17.36 8.67
C SER A 44 5.58 -17.88 7.24
N GLU A 45 4.62 -18.70 6.82
CA GLU A 45 4.50 -19.19 5.44
C GLU A 45 4.29 -18.02 4.46
N LEU A 46 3.37 -17.10 4.79
CA LEU A 46 3.13 -15.92 3.96
C LEU A 46 4.38 -15.04 3.84
N ALA A 47 5.12 -14.83 4.94
CA ALA A 47 6.36 -14.05 4.90
C ALA A 47 7.43 -14.69 4.01
N ALA A 48 7.59 -16.02 4.09
CA ALA A 48 8.51 -16.76 3.24
C ALA A 48 8.13 -16.66 1.75
N LEU A 49 6.87 -16.88 1.41
CA LEU A 49 6.36 -16.75 0.04
C LEU A 49 6.52 -15.32 -0.50
N LEU A 50 6.28 -14.30 0.33
CA LEU A 50 6.51 -12.92 -0.06
C LEU A 50 7.99 -12.65 -0.33
N ALA A 51 8.91 -13.17 0.49
CA ALA A 51 10.34 -13.02 0.28
C ALA A 51 10.82 -13.69 -1.02
N GLU A 52 10.25 -14.84 -1.40
CA GLU A 52 10.56 -15.53 -2.67
C GLU A 52 10.09 -14.74 -3.90
N LEU A 53 8.96 -14.03 -3.78
CA LEU A 53 8.34 -13.29 -4.89
C LEU A 53 8.76 -11.83 -4.96
N ALA A 54 9.30 -11.27 -3.88
CA ALA A 54 9.66 -9.86 -3.82
C ALA A 54 10.85 -9.55 -4.76
N PRO A 55 10.88 -8.36 -5.37
CA PRO A 55 11.96 -7.99 -6.27
C PRO A 55 13.25 -7.72 -5.50
N GLY A 56 14.39 -8.03 -6.13
CA GLY A 56 15.71 -7.69 -5.61
C GLY A 56 16.09 -8.55 -4.39
N ASP A 57 16.51 -7.90 -3.31
CA ASP A 57 16.98 -8.51 -2.06
C ASP A 57 15.96 -8.37 -0.91
N LEU A 58 14.73 -7.94 -1.21
CA LEU A 58 13.67 -7.79 -0.21
C LEU A 58 13.26 -9.14 0.37
N ASN A 59 13.51 -9.35 1.66
CA ASN A 59 13.30 -10.64 2.33
C ASN A 59 12.57 -10.54 3.68
N MET A 60 12.00 -9.37 4.00
CA MET A 60 11.36 -9.07 5.27
C MET A 60 9.98 -8.47 5.05
N ALA A 61 8.98 -8.99 5.77
CA ALA A 61 7.59 -8.51 5.71
C ALA A 61 7.16 -7.93 7.05
N PHE A 62 6.44 -6.80 7.01
CA PHE A 62 5.72 -6.23 8.15
C PHE A 62 4.23 -6.19 7.80
N PHE A 63 3.43 -6.97 8.52
CA PHE A 63 2.00 -7.10 8.25
C PHE A 63 1.18 -5.97 8.87
N THR A 64 0.19 -5.49 8.13
CA THR A 64 -0.77 -4.45 8.55
C THR A 64 -2.17 -4.84 8.08
N ASN A 65 -3.20 -4.17 8.58
CA ASN A 65 -4.59 -4.50 8.21
C ASN A 65 -5.00 -3.92 6.85
N GLY A 66 -4.23 -2.97 6.32
CA GLY A 66 -4.54 -2.35 5.03
C GLY A 66 -3.48 -1.38 4.53
N GLY A 67 -3.63 -0.94 3.29
CA GLY A 67 -2.63 -0.13 2.59
C GLY A 67 -2.30 1.22 3.25
N ALA A 68 -3.26 1.83 3.94
CA ALA A 68 -3.01 3.08 4.66
C ALA A 68 -2.02 2.89 5.83
N GLU A 69 -2.23 1.86 6.65
CA GLU A 69 -1.31 1.49 7.74
C GLU A 69 0.05 1.04 7.20
N ALA A 70 0.07 0.34 6.06
CA ALA A 70 1.31 -0.04 5.38
C ALA A 70 2.14 1.21 5.01
N ASN A 71 1.50 2.23 4.43
CA ASN A 71 2.16 3.49 4.07
C ASN A 71 2.64 4.27 5.30
N GLU A 72 1.88 4.29 6.39
CA GLU A 72 2.33 4.95 7.64
C GLU A 72 3.56 4.28 8.26
N ASN A 73 3.60 2.94 8.27
CA ASN A 73 4.77 2.21 8.73
C ASN A 73 5.95 2.38 7.77
N ALA A 74 5.72 2.42 6.45
CA ALA A 74 6.76 2.71 5.47
C ALA A 74 7.40 4.09 5.71
N ILE A 75 6.60 5.14 5.97
CA ILE A 75 7.11 6.46 6.34
C ILE A 75 7.99 6.37 7.60
N ARG A 76 7.51 5.67 8.63
CA ARG A 76 8.24 5.52 9.90
C ARG A 76 9.57 4.79 9.70
N ILE A 77 9.57 3.69 8.96
CA ILE A 77 10.76 2.90 8.65
C ILE A 77 11.75 3.73 7.82
N ALA A 78 11.29 4.45 6.79
CA ALA A 78 12.16 5.30 5.97
C ALA A 78 12.82 6.42 6.79
N ARG A 79 12.05 7.09 7.68
CA ARG A 79 12.57 8.10 8.59
C ARG A 79 13.56 7.52 9.59
N MET A 80 13.27 6.34 10.15
CA MET A 80 14.14 5.64 11.10
C MET A 80 15.46 5.23 10.44
N ALA A 81 15.41 4.67 9.23
CA ALA A 81 16.59 4.19 8.51
C ALA A 81 17.49 5.32 7.99
N THR A 82 16.89 6.44 7.55
CA THR A 82 17.64 7.52 6.89
C THR A 82 17.93 8.73 7.79
N GLY A 83 17.20 8.89 8.90
CA GLY A 83 17.20 10.12 9.71
C GLY A 83 16.60 11.35 9.01
N ARG A 84 16.06 11.20 7.79
CA ARG A 84 15.50 12.31 7.00
C ARG A 84 14.01 12.45 7.23
N HIS A 85 13.54 13.70 7.40
CA HIS A 85 12.13 13.97 7.71
C HIS A 85 11.20 13.98 6.49
N LYS A 86 11.69 14.50 5.36
CA LYS A 86 10.86 14.78 4.17
C LYS A 86 10.51 13.49 3.43
N ILE A 87 9.24 13.37 3.04
CA ILE A 87 8.71 12.30 2.18
C ILE A 87 8.18 12.94 0.89
N MET A 88 8.61 12.41 -0.25
CA MET A 88 8.16 12.87 -1.57
C MET A 88 6.94 12.03 -2.00
N ALA A 89 5.88 12.68 -2.47
CA ALA A 89 4.71 12.01 -3.04
C ALA A 89 4.30 12.67 -4.35
N ALA A 90 3.77 11.91 -5.31
CA ALA A 90 3.34 12.49 -6.58
C ALA A 90 1.96 13.17 -6.44
N TRP A 91 1.71 14.25 -7.17
CA TRP A 91 0.34 14.67 -7.47
C TRP A 91 -0.41 13.54 -8.22
N ARG A 92 -1.73 13.47 -8.02
CA ARG A 92 -2.64 12.42 -8.52
C ARG A 92 -2.42 11.03 -7.92
N SER A 93 -1.60 10.90 -6.88
CA SER A 93 -1.41 9.66 -6.14
C SER A 93 -2.57 9.38 -5.17
N TYR A 94 -2.72 8.11 -4.77
CA TYR A 94 -3.54 7.70 -3.64
C TYR A 94 -2.75 6.81 -2.70
N HIS A 95 -2.73 7.14 -1.41
CA HIS A 95 -1.98 6.38 -0.41
C HIS A 95 -2.82 5.93 0.79
N GLY A 96 -4.12 6.28 0.82
CA GLY A 96 -5.02 5.91 1.91
C GLY A 96 -5.73 7.11 2.52
N ALA A 97 -6.55 6.85 3.53
CA ALA A 97 -7.43 7.82 4.16
C ALA A 97 -7.22 7.98 5.68
N THR A 98 -6.21 7.32 6.26
CA THR A 98 -5.76 7.63 7.62
C THR A 98 -5.04 8.98 7.64
N HIS A 99 -4.93 9.62 8.82
CA HIS A 99 -4.40 10.98 8.91
C HIS A 99 -2.95 11.11 8.37
N GLY A 100 -2.11 10.07 8.52
CA GLY A 100 -0.77 10.06 7.93
C GLY A 100 -0.78 9.77 6.43
N ALA A 101 -1.53 8.75 6.02
CA ALA A 101 -1.57 8.31 4.63
C ALA A 101 -2.28 9.32 3.70
N ILE A 102 -3.30 10.00 4.18
CA ILE A 102 -4.02 11.02 3.39
C ILE A 102 -3.11 12.20 3.06
N ALA A 103 -2.12 12.51 3.90
CA ALA A 103 -1.13 13.55 3.62
C ALA A 103 -0.31 13.25 2.36
N LEU A 104 -0.04 11.97 2.08
CA LEU A 104 0.65 11.52 0.87
C LEU A 104 -0.25 11.58 -0.38
N THR A 105 -1.57 11.52 -0.23
CA THR A 105 -2.52 11.53 -1.35
C THR A 105 -2.48 12.87 -2.10
N GLY A 106 -2.17 12.80 -3.39
CA GLY A 106 -1.95 13.94 -4.27
C GLY A 106 -3.20 14.44 -4.99
N ASP A 107 -4.40 14.27 -4.44
CA ASP A 107 -5.65 14.70 -5.07
C ASP A 107 -6.59 15.42 -4.08
N PRO A 108 -7.70 16.03 -4.56
CA PRO A 108 -8.59 16.84 -3.73
C PRO A 108 -9.21 16.15 -2.51
N ARG A 109 -9.21 14.81 -2.44
CA ARG A 109 -9.72 14.08 -1.27
C ARG A 109 -8.94 14.42 0.01
N ARG A 110 -7.70 14.88 -0.12
CA ARG A 110 -6.86 15.32 1.01
C ARG A 110 -7.31 16.64 1.63
N TRP A 111 -7.94 17.55 0.89
CA TRP A 111 -8.11 18.95 1.30
C TRP A 111 -8.85 19.13 2.64
N ALA A 112 -9.87 18.32 2.89
CA ALA A 112 -10.63 18.37 4.15
C ALA A 112 -9.86 17.80 5.36
N SER A 113 -8.74 17.12 5.14
CA SER A 113 -7.88 16.56 6.19
C SER A 113 -6.73 17.49 6.59
N GLU A 114 -6.64 18.68 5.99
CA GLU A 114 -5.61 19.66 6.33
C GLU A 114 -5.93 20.43 7.63
N PRO A 115 -4.91 20.75 8.46
CA PRO A 115 -3.50 20.41 8.28
C PRO A 115 -3.22 18.92 8.54
N ALA A 116 -2.51 18.27 7.61
CA ALA A 116 -2.09 16.88 7.74
C ALA A 116 -0.70 16.76 8.40
N ILE A 117 -0.13 15.55 8.45
CA ILE A 117 1.22 15.34 9.00
C ILE A 117 2.28 16.19 8.28
N SER A 118 3.29 16.64 9.02
CA SER A 118 4.36 17.45 8.45
C SER A 118 5.37 16.64 7.65
N GLY A 119 6.07 17.33 6.75
CA GLY A 119 7.19 16.78 6.00
C GLY A 119 6.82 16.07 4.69
N VAL A 120 5.57 16.08 4.27
CA VAL A 120 5.19 15.61 2.92
C VAL A 120 5.40 16.74 1.91
N VAL A 121 6.06 16.43 0.79
CA VAL A 121 6.27 17.34 -0.34
C VAL A 121 5.76 16.69 -1.61
N HIS A 122 4.90 17.38 -2.35
CA HIS A 122 4.33 16.87 -3.59
C HIS A 122 5.13 17.30 -4.82
N PHE A 123 5.35 16.37 -5.75
CA PHE A 123 5.97 16.62 -7.05
C PHE A 123 5.04 16.22 -8.21
N MET A 124 5.26 16.78 -9.39
CA MET A 124 4.52 16.39 -10.59
C MET A 124 5.03 15.03 -11.07
N GLY A 125 4.18 14.01 -11.02
CA GLY A 125 4.48 12.68 -11.57
C GLY A 125 4.29 12.63 -13.09
N PRO A 126 4.87 11.63 -13.77
CA PRO A 126 4.78 11.49 -15.22
C PRO A 126 3.33 11.27 -15.68
N TYR A 127 2.88 12.07 -16.65
CA TYR A 127 1.59 11.95 -17.30
C TYR A 127 1.61 12.44 -18.75
N THR A 128 2.08 11.59 -19.67
CA THR A 128 2.28 11.93 -21.09
C THR A 128 1.06 12.58 -21.75
N TYR A 129 -0.14 12.12 -21.42
CA TYR A 129 -1.38 12.68 -22.00
C TYR A 129 -1.69 14.11 -21.54
N ARG A 130 -1.26 14.52 -20.34
CA ARG A 130 -1.36 15.91 -19.84
C ARG A 130 -0.07 16.29 -19.12
N SER A 131 1.01 16.28 -19.88
CA SER A 131 2.34 16.57 -19.36
C SER A 131 2.36 17.95 -18.70
N SER A 132 2.87 18.02 -17.48
CA SER A 132 3.17 19.32 -16.84
C SER A 132 4.43 19.97 -17.41
N PHE A 133 5.15 19.24 -18.26
CA PHE A 133 6.45 19.60 -18.83
C PHE A 133 6.42 19.76 -20.36
N HIS A 134 5.25 19.68 -20.98
CA HIS A 134 5.05 19.74 -22.43
C HIS A 134 5.77 18.62 -23.21
N SER A 135 5.89 17.43 -22.61
CA SER A 135 6.48 16.27 -23.27
C SER A 135 5.61 15.76 -24.42
N GLU A 136 6.26 15.42 -25.53
CA GLU A 136 5.66 14.88 -26.75
C GLU A 136 5.76 13.34 -26.82
N SER A 137 6.54 12.73 -25.92
CA SER A 137 6.76 11.28 -25.86
C SER A 137 6.84 10.78 -24.42
N GLU A 138 6.66 9.46 -24.22
CA GLU A 138 6.87 8.85 -22.90
C GLU A 138 8.32 8.97 -22.43
N GLU A 139 9.29 8.98 -23.33
CA GLU A 139 10.71 9.13 -22.99
C GLU A 139 11.01 10.51 -22.40
N GLN A 140 10.38 11.57 -22.94
CA GLN A 140 10.49 12.92 -22.41
C GLN A 140 9.73 13.13 -21.09
N GLU A 141 8.72 12.30 -20.81
CA GLU A 141 7.91 12.38 -19.59
C GLU A 141 8.54 11.67 -18.38
N ARG A 142 9.46 10.72 -18.63
CA ARG A 142 10.07 9.83 -17.62
C ARG A 142 11.21 10.47 -16.83
#